data_AF-A0A485M097-F1
#
_entry.id   AF-A0A485M097-F1
#
_cell.length_a   1.000
_cell.length_b   1.000
_cell.length_c   1.000
_cell.angle_alpha   90.00
_cell.angle_beta   90.00
_cell.angle_gamma   90.00
#
_symmetry.space_group_name_H-M   'P 1'
#
loop_
_entity.id
_entity.type
_entity.pdbx_description
1 polymer ?
#
loop_
_entity_poly.entity_id
_entity_poly.type
_entity_poly.pdbx_seq_one_letter_code
_entity_poly.pdbx_strand_id
1 'polypeptide(L)'
;MAGRRAPMRLRDLRIAWRLTKSLKHTDTWIWVGQVITALIIGIMASMHLWEIMTTWPIEATKSAHRVAQDGIAFMGGFSIKYYLWFYVALLLAGEYHAGFGLYRIFVKWGWFERRKMGWVLKGITLIILLIGFGALYMFIKLAGMVPLGGALH
;
A
#
# COMPACT_ATOMS: atom_id res chain seq x y z
N MET A 1 -7.38 -15.39 -9.57
CA MET A 1 -8.24 -14.19 -9.70
C MET A 1 -8.86 -13.87 -8.34
N ALA A 2 -8.28 -12.94 -7.58
CA ALA A 2 -8.79 -12.53 -6.26
C ALA A 2 -10.19 -11.87 -6.34
N GLY A 3 -10.53 -11.24 -7.48
CA GLY A 3 -11.81 -10.56 -7.70
C GLY A 3 -13.06 -11.45 -7.62
N ARG A 4 -12.96 -12.78 -7.81
CA ARG A 4 -14.13 -13.68 -7.70
C ARG A 4 -14.70 -13.78 -6.29
N ARG A 5 -13.92 -13.41 -5.27
CA ARG A 5 -14.31 -13.48 -3.87
C ARG A 5 -14.78 -12.13 -3.32
N ALA A 6 -14.69 -11.07 -4.11
CA ALA A 6 -15.21 -9.76 -3.73
C ALA A 6 -16.69 -9.64 -4.16
N PRO A 7 -17.55 -9.02 -3.34
CA PRO A 7 -18.91 -8.70 -3.75
C PRO A 7 -18.86 -7.58 -4.81
N MET A 8 -19.03 -7.96 -6.08
CA MET A 8 -18.91 -7.01 -7.21
C MET A 8 -20.23 -6.33 -7.56
N ARG A 9 -21.37 -6.85 -7.06
CA ARG A 9 -22.70 -6.24 -7.26
C ARG A 9 -23.07 -5.37 -6.05
N LEU A 10 -23.69 -4.23 -6.31
CA LEU A 10 -24.14 -3.30 -5.25
C LEU A 10 -25.03 -3.96 -4.20
N ARG A 11 -25.90 -4.89 -4.62
CA ARG A 11 -26.74 -5.67 -3.71
C ARG A 11 -25.89 -6.51 -2.74
N ASP A 12 -24.90 -7.22 -3.27
CA ASP A 12 -24.06 -8.13 -2.50
C ASP A 12 -23.15 -7.34 -1.54
N LEU A 13 -22.68 -6.16 -1.95
CA LEU A 13 -21.98 -5.22 -1.08
C LEU A 13 -22.83 -4.77 0.10
N ARG A 14 -24.09 -4.37 -0.15
CA ARG A 14 -25.02 -3.95 0.92
C ARG A 14 -25.30 -5.09 1.90
N ILE A 15 -25.47 -6.31 1.41
CA ILE A 15 -25.70 -7.49 2.25
C ILE A 15 -24.45 -7.79 3.09
N ALA A 16 -23.27 -7.88 2.46
CA ALA A 16 -22.01 -8.11 3.14
C ALA A 16 -21.74 -7.05 4.22
N TRP A 17 -22.04 -5.78 3.93
CA TRP A 17 -21.91 -4.69 4.89
C TRP A 17 -22.83 -4.86 6.12
N ARG A 18 -24.12 -5.17 5.89
CA ARG A 18 -25.08 -5.41 6.98
C ARG A 18 -24.67 -6.59 7.86
N LEU A 19 -24.26 -7.70 7.25
CA LEU A 19 -23.79 -8.90 7.96
C LEU A 19 -22.52 -8.61 8.77
N THR A 20 -21.56 -7.90 8.19
CA THR A 20 -20.31 -7.53 8.89
C THR A 20 -20.61 -6.68 10.13
N LYS A 21 -21.50 -5.68 9.99
CA LYS A 21 -21.92 -4.82 11.11
C LYS A 21 -22.64 -5.59 12.21
N SER A 22 -23.43 -6.60 11.85
CA SER A 22 -24.17 -7.45 12.80
C SER A 22 -23.25 -8.41 13.57
N LEU A 23 -22.32 -9.08 12.88
CA LEU A 23 -21.44 -10.10 13.48
C LEU A 23 -20.41 -9.52 14.46
N LYS A 24 -20.01 -8.25 14.29
CA LYS A 24 -18.99 -7.56 15.12
C LYS A 24 -17.69 -8.38 15.31
N HIS A 25 -17.36 -9.24 14.35
CA HIS A 25 -16.23 -10.16 14.42
C HIS A 25 -14.98 -9.59 13.74
N THR A 26 -13.83 -9.62 14.44
CA THR A 26 -12.58 -8.99 13.99
C THR A 26 -12.09 -9.53 12.65
N ASP A 27 -12.08 -10.84 12.43
CA ASP A 27 -11.61 -11.39 11.14
C ASP A 27 -12.52 -10.96 9.97
N THR A 28 -13.80 -10.69 10.23
CA THR A 28 -14.75 -10.22 9.22
C THR A 28 -14.45 -8.78 8.83
N TRP A 29 -14.14 -7.92 9.80
CA TRP A 29 -13.69 -6.55 9.53
C TRP A 29 -12.33 -6.49 8.81
N ILE A 30 -11.40 -7.37 9.18
CA ILE A 30 -10.11 -7.51 8.47
C ILE A 30 -10.35 -7.86 7.00
N TRP A 31 -11.29 -8.75 6.70
CA TRP A 31 -11.64 -9.06 5.32
C TRP A 31 -12.21 -7.87 4.55
N VAL A 32 -13.06 -7.06 5.18
CA VAL A 32 -13.56 -5.84 4.53
C VAL A 32 -12.40 -4.89 4.20
N GLY A 33 -11.47 -4.71 5.14
CA GLY A 33 -10.25 -3.94 4.90
C GLY A 33 -9.41 -4.50 3.74
N GLN A 34 -9.33 -5.83 3.61
CA GLN A 34 -8.63 -6.50 2.50
C GLN A 34 -9.26 -6.20 1.14
N VAL A 35 -10.59 -6.18 1.05
CA VAL A 35 -11.30 -5.82 -0.20
C VAL A 35 -11.04 -4.36 -0.56
N ILE A 36 -11.12 -3.45 0.40
CA ILE A 36 -10.86 -2.02 0.18
C ILE A 36 -9.41 -1.78 -0.26
N THR A 37 -8.44 -2.33 0.47
CA THR A 37 -7.01 -2.19 0.12
C THR A 37 -6.67 -2.83 -1.22
N ALA A 38 -7.31 -3.94 -1.62
CA ALA A 38 -7.12 -4.52 -2.95
C ALA A 38 -7.53 -3.57 -4.08
N LEU A 39 -8.64 -2.85 -3.92
CA LEU A 39 -9.09 -1.85 -4.89
C LEU A 39 -8.12 -0.67 -4.97
N ILE A 40 -7.69 -0.17 -3.82
CA ILE A 40 -6.70 0.91 -3.72
C ILE A 40 -5.39 0.51 -4.41
N ILE A 41 -4.84 -0.66 -4.08
CA ILE A 41 -3.61 -1.19 -4.68
C ILE A 41 -3.80 -1.39 -6.18
N GLY A 42 -4.94 -1.90 -6.64
CA GLY A 42 -5.17 -2.11 -8.07
C GLY A 42 -5.01 -0.83 -8.89
N ILE A 43 -5.53 0.29 -8.39
CA ILE A 43 -5.40 1.60 -9.05
C ILE A 43 -3.97 2.13 -8.89
N MET A 44 -3.49 2.21 -7.64
CA MET A 44 -2.23 2.86 -7.33
C MET A 44 -1.02 2.08 -7.86
N ALA A 45 -1.00 0.76 -7.75
CA ALA A 45 0.08 -0.05 -8.31
C ALA A 45 0.12 0.07 -9.84
N SER A 46 -1.03 0.18 -10.51
CA SER A 46 -1.07 0.41 -11.97
C SER A 46 -0.44 1.76 -12.33
N MET A 47 -0.80 2.83 -11.61
CA MET A 47 -0.16 4.15 -11.78
C MET A 47 1.33 4.11 -11.48
N HIS A 48 1.73 3.41 -10.42
CA HIS A 48 3.13 3.25 -10.04
C HIS A 48 3.96 2.56 -11.12
N LEU A 49 3.42 1.46 -11.66
CA LEU A 49 4.07 0.70 -12.74
C LEU A 49 4.14 1.53 -14.02
N TRP A 50 3.08 2.26 -14.37
CA TRP A 50 3.10 3.18 -15.50
C TRP A 50 4.24 4.19 -15.39
N GLU A 51 4.33 4.90 -14.26
CA GLU A 51 5.37 5.91 -14.02
C GLU A 51 6.79 5.33 -14.09
N ILE A 52 7.03 4.16 -13.49
CA ILE A 52 8.36 3.52 -13.52
C ILE A 52 8.72 3.08 -14.94
N MET A 53 7.76 2.53 -15.68
CA MET A 53 8.02 2.02 -17.03
C MET A 53 8.25 3.14 -18.05
N THR A 54 7.55 4.26 -17.93
CA THR A 54 7.72 5.42 -18.83
C THR A 54 8.94 6.28 -18.49
N THR A 55 9.45 6.20 -17.25
CA THR A 55 10.64 6.96 -16.80
C THR A 55 11.92 6.13 -16.71
N TRP A 56 11.94 4.97 -17.37
CA TRP A 56 13.12 4.10 -17.45
C TRP A 56 14.34 4.83 -18.05
N PRO A 57 15.58 4.61 -17.58
CA PRO A 57 16.00 3.69 -16.52
C PRO A 57 15.76 4.19 -15.09
N ILE A 58 15.57 3.25 -14.16
CA ILE A 58 15.39 3.53 -12.74
C ILE A 58 16.73 3.97 -12.13
N GLU A 59 16.79 5.23 -11.69
CA GLU A 59 17.93 5.80 -11.01
C GLU A 59 17.52 6.37 -9.64
N ALA A 60 18.46 6.37 -8.70
CA ALA A 60 18.23 6.86 -7.34
C ALA A 60 17.90 8.37 -7.32
N THR A 61 18.58 9.18 -8.12
CA THR A 61 18.35 10.63 -8.22
C THR A 61 16.97 10.93 -8.82
N LYS A 62 16.60 10.29 -9.94
CA LYS A 62 15.26 10.40 -10.54
C LYS A 62 14.16 10.02 -9.54
N SER A 63 14.36 8.94 -8.81
CA SER A 63 13.40 8.48 -7.79
C SER A 63 13.29 9.44 -6.61
N ALA A 64 14.42 9.99 -6.15
CA ALA A 64 14.46 10.99 -5.10
C ALA A 64 13.67 12.25 -5.47
N HIS A 65 13.95 12.83 -6.64
CA HIS A 65 13.23 14.01 -7.11
C HIS A 65 11.75 13.73 -7.35
N ARG A 66 11.39 12.55 -7.86
CA ARG A 66 9.97 12.16 -7.99
C ARG A 66 9.26 12.15 -6.65
N VAL A 67 9.88 11.61 -5.58
CA VAL A 67 9.29 11.60 -4.23
C VAL A 67 9.20 13.02 -3.65
N ALA A 68 10.23 13.84 -3.87
CA ALA A 68 10.37 15.14 -3.22
C ALA A 68 9.67 16.30 -3.94
N GLN A 69 9.37 16.17 -5.23
CA GLN A 69 8.76 17.24 -6.03
C GLN A 69 7.38 17.62 -5.52
N ASP A 70 7.07 18.91 -5.61
CA ASP A 70 5.73 19.40 -5.38
C ASP A 70 4.86 19.06 -6.60
N GLY A 71 3.64 18.65 -6.33
CA GLY A 71 2.65 18.24 -7.32
C GLY A 71 1.28 18.78 -6.92
N ILE A 72 0.37 18.81 -7.90
CA ILE A 72 -0.96 19.34 -7.67
C ILE A 72 -1.89 18.18 -7.29
N ALA A 73 -2.51 18.27 -6.13
CA ALA A 73 -3.49 17.29 -5.67
C ALA A 73 -4.93 17.77 -5.92
N PHE A 74 -5.86 16.82 -5.95
CA PHE A 74 -7.31 17.06 -6.06
C PHE A 74 -7.68 17.99 -7.23
N MET A 75 -7.44 17.53 -8.47
CA MET A 75 -7.89 18.18 -9.71
C MET A 75 -7.50 19.67 -9.84
N GLY A 76 -6.40 20.12 -9.23
CA GLY A 76 -6.01 21.54 -9.27
C GLY A 76 -6.11 22.29 -7.95
N GLY A 77 -6.72 21.70 -6.91
CA GLY A 77 -7.15 22.44 -5.72
C GLY A 77 -6.04 22.99 -4.83
N PHE A 78 -4.90 22.29 -4.71
CA PHE A 78 -3.74 22.76 -3.93
C PHE A 78 -2.46 21.97 -4.23
N SER A 79 -1.30 22.54 -3.88
CA SER A 79 0.02 21.91 -4.07
C SER A 79 0.46 21.13 -2.84
N ILE A 80 0.89 19.89 -3.03
CA ILE A 80 1.53 19.02 -2.02
C ILE A 80 2.62 18.16 -2.66
N LYS A 81 3.45 17.51 -1.85
CA LYS A 81 4.34 16.43 -2.33
C LYS A 81 3.52 15.21 -2.73
N TYR A 82 2.90 15.26 -3.91
CA TYR A 82 1.90 14.30 -4.36
C TYR A 82 2.43 12.87 -4.34
N TYR A 83 3.61 12.64 -4.91
CA TYR A 83 4.23 11.32 -4.98
C TYR A 83 4.64 10.77 -3.62
N LEU A 84 5.07 11.63 -2.69
CA LEU A 84 5.34 11.20 -1.31
C LEU A 84 4.07 10.60 -0.68
N TRP A 85 2.96 11.33 -0.73
CA TRP A 85 1.69 10.86 -0.16
C TRP A 85 1.11 9.66 -0.91
N PHE A 86 1.29 9.62 -2.23
CA PHE A 86 0.97 8.46 -3.04
C PHE A 86 1.74 7.21 -2.56
N TYR A 87 3.06 7.29 -2.36
CA TYR A 87 3.84 6.15 -1.88
C TYR A 87 3.53 5.77 -0.44
N VAL A 88 3.23 6.75 0.43
CA VAL A 88 2.77 6.46 1.80
C VAL A 88 1.46 5.68 1.80
N ALA A 89 0.47 6.13 1.01
CA ALA A 89 -0.80 5.43 0.90
C ALA A 89 -0.65 4.04 0.28
N LEU A 90 0.20 3.89 -0.75
CA LEU A 90 0.50 2.60 -1.36
C LEU A 90 1.22 1.65 -0.38
N LEU A 91 2.16 2.16 0.41
CA LEU A 91 2.87 1.41 1.44
C LEU A 91 1.90 0.89 2.51
N LEU A 92 1.06 1.76 3.07
CA LEU A 92 0.09 1.37 4.10
C LEU A 92 -0.96 0.37 3.56
N ALA A 93 -1.49 0.62 2.37
CA ALA A 93 -2.45 -0.28 1.75
C ALA A 93 -1.81 -1.63 1.42
N GLY A 94 -0.62 -1.62 0.83
CA GLY A 94 0.17 -2.79 0.47
C GLY A 94 0.50 -3.66 1.68
N GLU A 95 1.04 -3.06 2.74
CA GLU A 95 1.39 -3.78 3.97
C GLU A 95 0.17 -4.34 4.69
N TYR A 96 -0.92 -3.58 4.79
CA TYR A 96 -2.16 -4.10 5.34
C TYR A 96 -2.68 -5.29 4.51
N HIS A 97 -2.68 -5.14 3.17
CA HIS A 97 -3.17 -6.18 2.27
C HIS A 97 -2.33 -7.46 2.38
N ALA A 98 -1.02 -7.33 2.24
CA ALA A 98 -0.08 -8.44 2.28
C ALA A 98 -0.04 -9.11 3.67
N GLY A 99 0.11 -8.34 4.76
CA GLY A 99 0.24 -8.86 6.11
C GLY A 99 -0.96 -9.69 6.55
N PHE A 100 -2.18 -9.13 6.46
CA PHE A 100 -3.39 -9.86 6.81
C PHE A 100 -3.77 -10.94 5.78
N GLY A 101 -3.37 -10.77 4.51
CA GLY A 101 -3.54 -11.78 3.47
C GLY A 101 -2.72 -13.04 3.75
N LEU A 102 -1.43 -12.86 4.08
CA LEU A 102 -0.53 -13.95 4.47
C LEU A 102 -1.00 -14.64 5.75
N TYR A 103 -1.41 -13.87 6.77
CA TYR A 103 -1.99 -14.42 8.00
C TYR A 103 -3.14 -15.38 7.69
N ARG A 104 -4.05 -14.97 6.81
CA ARG A 104 -5.21 -15.78 6.42
C ARG A 104 -4.81 -17.02 5.64
N ILE A 105 -3.83 -16.94 4.74
CA ILE A 105 -3.34 -18.11 4.01
C ILE A 105 -2.78 -19.14 4.99
N PHE A 106 -1.87 -18.72 5.87
CA PHE A 106 -1.20 -19.60 6.83
C PHE A 106 -2.16 -20.26 7.81
N VAL A 107 -3.13 -19.51 8.33
CA VAL A 107 -4.14 -20.06 9.25
C VAL A 107 -5.14 -20.94 8.53
N LYS A 108 -5.58 -20.57 7.32
CA LYS A 108 -6.61 -21.30 6.58
C LYS A 108 -6.18 -22.73 6.23
N TRP A 109 -4.90 -22.91 5.89
CA TRP A 109 -4.34 -24.22 5.55
C TRP A 109 -3.75 -24.97 6.75
N GLY A 110 -3.92 -24.44 7.97
CA GLY A 110 -3.48 -25.10 9.19
C GLY A 110 -1.96 -25.18 9.37
N TRP A 111 -1.18 -24.41 8.61
CA TRP A 111 0.29 -24.43 8.72
C TRP A 111 0.77 -23.87 10.05
N PHE A 112 0.05 -22.90 10.62
CA PHE A 112 0.44 -22.24 11.86
C PHE A 112 -0.77 -21.85 12.73
N GLU A 113 -0.54 -21.76 14.04
CA GLU A 113 -1.53 -21.29 15.02
C GLU A 113 -1.87 -19.81 14.84
N ARG A 114 -3.16 -19.46 14.98
CA ARG A 114 -3.69 -18.09 14.86
C ARG A 114 -2.95 -17.06 15.72
N ARG A 115 -2.76 -17.38 17.01
CA ARG A 115 -2.19 -16.43 17.98
C ARG A 115 -0.72 -16.12 17.66
N LYS A 116 0.09 -17.16 17.42
CA LYS A 116 1.51 -17.02 17.08
C LYS A 116 1.68 -16.26 15.76
N MET A 117 0.98 -16.70 14.72
CA MET A 117 1.08 -16.10 13.39
C MET A 117 0.62 -14.64 13.36
N GLY A 118 -0.41 -14.30 14.13
CA GLY A 118 -0.89 -12.93 14.26
C GLY A 118 0.16 -11.97 14.84
N TRP A 119 0.96 -12.40 15.82
CA TRP A 119 2.03 -11.57 16.38
C TRP A 119 3.23 -11.47 15.43
N VAL A 120 3.64 -12.58 14.82
CA VAL A 120 4.77 -12.61 13.89
C VAL A 120 4.53 -11.66 12.72
N LEU A 121 3.37 -11.75 12.06
CA LEU A 121 3.09 -10.92 10.90
C LEU A 121 2.87 -9.45 11.26
N LYS A 122 2.33 -9.13 12.44
CA LYS A 122 2.30 -7.74 12.94
C LYS A 122 3.70 -7.18 13.13
N GLY A 123 4.63 -7.98 13.68
CA GLY A 123 6.03 -7.60 13.83
C GLY A 123 6.72 -7.36 12.49
N ILE A 124 6.53 -8.28 11.54
CA ILE A 124 7.06 -8.14 10.17
C ILE A 124 6.51 -6.88 9.49
N THR A 125 5.19 -6.66 9.54
CA THR A 125 4.56 -5.45 8.99
C THR A 125 5.12 -4.18 9.63
N LEU A 126 5.33 -4.15 10.94
CA LEU A 126 5.93 -3.00 11.60
C LEU A 126 7.35 -2.73 11.08
N ILE A 127 8.18 -3.76 10.94
CA ILE A 127 9.55 -3.64 10.42
C ILE A 127 9.53 -3.11 8.98
N ILE A 128 8.68 -3.66 8.11
CA ILE A 128 8.59 -3.22 6.71
C ILE A 128 8.10 -1.76 6.63
N LEU A 129 7.12 -1.37 7.45
CA LEU A 129 6.69 0.02 7.52
C LEU A 129 7.83 0.95 7.94
N LEU A 130 8.59 0.60 8.98
CA LEU A 130 9.73 1.41 9.43
C LEU A 130 10.79 1.55 8.33
N ILE A 131 11.12 0.46 7.63
CA ILE A 131 12.05 0.49 6.50
C ILE A 131 11.49 1.33 5.36
N GLY A 132 10.20 1.19 5.02
CA GLY A 132 9.54 1.93 3.95
C GLY A 132 9.49 3.43 4.21
N PHE A 133 9.12 3.85 5.43
CA PHE A 133 9.18 5.26 5.83
C PHE A 133 10.62 5.77 5.86
N GLY A 134 11.57 4.96 6.34
CA GLY A 134 13.00 5.28 6.29
C GLY A 134 13.49 5.52 4.86
N ALA A 135 13.10 4.67 3.90
CA ALA A 135 13.45 4.82 2.49
C ALA A 135 12.85 6.10 1.89
N LEU A 136 11.59 6.41 2.16
CA LEU A 136 10.96 7.67 1.71
C LEU A 136 11.66 8.90 2.28
N TYR A 137 12.04 8.85 3.56
CA TYR A 137 12.83 9.91 4.19
C TYR A 137 14.20 10.09 3.50
N MET A 138 14.88 8.98 3.21
CA MET A 138 16.16 9.01 2.50
C MET A 138 16.02 9.60 1.09
N PHE A 139 14.94 9.31 0.36
CA PHE A 139 14.69 9.93 -0.94
C PHE A 139 14.48 11.44 -0.85
N ILE A 140 13.75 11.91 0.16
CA ILE A 140 13.60 13.36 0.40
C ILE A 140 14.97 14.01 0.68
N LYS A 141 15.80 13.37 1.51
CA LYS A 141 17.15 13.86 1.79
C LYS A 141 18.02 13.89 0.54
N LEU A 142 18.00 12.82 -0.24
CA LEU A 142 18.81 12.70 -1.45
C LEU A 142 18.46 13.78 -2.47
N ALA A 143 17.17 14.09 -2.66
CA ALA A 143 16.72 15.13 -3.58
C ALA A 143 17.21 16.53 -3.21
N GLY A 144 17.49 16.78 -1.92
CA GLY A 144 18.07 18.04 -1.46
C GLY A 144 19.60 18.09 -1.57
N MET A 145 20.27 16.94 -1.66
CA MET A 145 21.73 16.84 -1.72
C MET A 145 22.26 16.81 -3.15
N VAL A 146 21.50 16.19 -4.07
CA VAL A 146 21.95 15.94 -5.44
C VAL A 146 20.96 16.61 -6.40
N PRO A 147 21.42 17.47 -7.33
CA PRO A 147 20.56 18.05 -8.35
C PRO A 147 20.13 17.00 -9.38
N LEU A 148 19.05 17.28 -10.10
CA LEU A 148 18.48 16.39 -11.10
C LEU A 148 19.51 16.13 -12.22
N GLY A 149 19.94 14.88 -12.37
CA GLY A 149 21.01 14.48 -13.31
C GLY A 149 22.44 14.52 -12.75
N GLY A 150 22.62 14.88 -11.47
CA GLY A 150 23.90 14.77 -10.79
C GLY A 150 24.31 13.31 -10.56
N ALA A 151 25.61 13.02 -10.65
CA ALA A 151 26.14 11.69 -10.35
C ALA A 151 26.21 11.48 -8.82
N LEU A 152 25.88 10.26 -8.39
CA LEU A 152 26.22 9.81 -7.04
C LEU A 152 27.70 9.43 -7.06
N HIS A 153 28.55 10.24 -6.45
CA HIS A 153 29.96 9.93 -6.23
C HIS A 153 30.14 9.06 -4.98
#